data_AF-A0A956BMV6-F1
#
_entry.id   AF-A0A956BMV6-F1
#
_cell.length_a   1.000
_cell.length_b   1.000
_cell.length_c   1.000
_cell.angle_alpha   90.00
_cell.angle_beta   90.00
_cell.angle_gamma   90.00
#
_symmetry.space_group_name_H-M   'P 1'
#
loop_
_entity.id
_entity.type
_entity.pdbx_description
1 polymer ?
#
loop_
_entity_poly.entity_id
_entity_poly.type
_entity_poly.pdbx_seq_one_letter_code
_entity_poly.pdbx_strand_id
1 'polypeptide(L)'
;DRDIVAIGLGNTLCGLIGALPMISEIVRSKTNIDAGATSRWSNFFHGVFLLVFVALLPGLLKMIPLAALAAMLVVTGVRLASPKEFQHQWHIGRDQFALFFTTFAVTLATDLLIGVGVGLLLKLALHAWRAGGLGHLFRTPARIERHGDTLDVEVDGVLAFTNLLRLQSALQAAMVDGVKAVRIDLSKARLVDHTAQERLEGAANEWKDVTLELVGLDRLQPVSDHPRALRRSAA
;
A
#
# COMPACT_ATOMS: atom_id res chain seq x y z
N ASP A 1 7.54 9.01 -7.37
CA ASP A 1 8.51 9.01 -8.50
C ASP A 1 9.97 9.11 -8.09
N ARG A 2 10.39 10.13 -7.32
CA ARG A 2 11.81 10.30 -6.92
C ARG A 2 12.41 9.09 -6.18
N ASP A 3 11.64 8.44 -5.30
CA ASP A 3 12.11 7.25 -4.57
C ASP A 3 12.33 6.04 -5.48
N ILE A 4 11.45 5.83 -6.47
CA ILE A 4 11.59 4.72 -7.42
C ILE A 4 12.84 4.93 -8.28
N VAL A 5 13.09 6.15 -8.74
CA VAL A 5 14.30 6.50 -9.49
C VAL A 5 15.56 6.31 -8.62
N ALA A 6 15.52 6.72 -7.35
CA ALA A 6 16.64 6.54 -6.43
C ALA A 6 16.95 5.07 -6.16
N ILE A 7 15.93 4.25 -5.89
CA ILE A 7 16.07 2.79 -5.71
C ILE A 7 16.55 2.13 -7.00
N GLY A 8 16.05 2.56 -8.16
CA GLY A 8 16.48 2.06 -9.47
C GLY A 8 17.96 2.32 -9.71
N LEU A 9 18.40 3.57 -9.57
CA LEU A 9 19.81 3.96 -9.71
C LEU A 9 20.70 3.22 -8.71
N GLY A 10 20.27 3.14 -7.44
CA GLY A 10 20.99 2.40 -6.41
C GLY A 10 21.17 0.93 -6.76
N ASN A 11 20.11 0.27 -7.23
CA ASN A 11 20.17 -1.12 -7.66
C ASN A 11 21.00 -1.33 -8.94
N THR A 12 20.98 -0.38 -9.89
CA THR A 12 21.88 -0.41 -11.04
C THR A 12 23.35 -0.39 -10.59
N LEU A 13 23.70 0.51 -9.67
CA LEU A 13 25.05 0.57 -9.10
C LEU A 13 25.39 -0.72 -8.33
N CYS A 14 24.45 -1.27 -7.54
CA CYS A 14 24.63 -2.56 -6.87
C CYS A 14 24.93 -3.69 -7.87
N GLY A 15 24.18 -3.76 -8.97
CA GLY A 15 24.40 -4.77 -10.01
C GLY A 15 25.78 -4.66 -10.67
N LEU A 16 26.28 -3.44 -10.90
CA LEU A 16 27.61 -3.21 -11.49
C LEU A 16 28.75 -3.72 -10.61
N ILE A 17 28.58 -3.74 -9.28
CA ILE A 17 29.60 -4.22 -8.33
C ILE A 17 29.32 -5.65 -7.83
N GLY A 18 28.32 -6.34 -8.39
CA GLY A 18 27.92 -7.69 -7.97
C GLY A 18 27.23 -7.76 -6.60
N ALA A 19 26.72 -6.64 -6.09
CA ALA A 19 25.96 -6.59 -4.85
C ALA A 19 24.51 -7.06 -5.07
N LEU A 20 23.90 -7.60 -4.02
CA LEU A 20 22.50 -8.00 -4.03
C LEU A 20 21.58 -6.76 -4.13
N PRO A 21 20.39 -6.91 -4.76
CA PRO A 21 19.43 -5.82 -4.84
C PRO A 21 19.03 -5.30 -3.46
N MET A 22 19.01 -3.98 -3.32
CA MET A 22 18.56 -3.28 -2.12
C MET A 22 17.08 -2.92 -2.22
N ILE A 23 16.38 -3.12 -1.11
CA ILE A 23 15.00 -2.67 -0.91
C ILE A 23 14.93 -1.65 0.23
N SER A 24 13.86 -0.86 0.28
CA SER A 24 13.54 -0.05 1.45
C SER A 24 12.99 -0.94 2.55
N GLU A 25 13.65 -0.98 3.71
CA GLU A 25 13.23 -1.79 4.85
C GLU A 25 12.51 -0.96 5.92
N ILE A 26 11.25 -1.30 6.17
CA ILE A 26 10.38 -0.56 7.09
C ILE A 26 10.84 -0.71 8.55
N VAL A 27 11.28 -1.90 8.97
CA VAL A 27 11.59 -2.19 10.38
C VAL A 27 12.85 -1.44 10.85
N ARG A 28 13.94 -1.46 10.06
CA ARG A 28 15.12 -0.62 10.29
C ARG A 28 14.79 0.87 10.26
N SER A 29 14.01 1.31 9.28
CA SER A 29 13.63 2.72 9.17
C SER A 29 12.88 3.20 10.42
N LYS A 30 11.92 2.40 10.91
CA LYS A 30 11.17 2.69 12.13
C LYS A 30 12.10 2.77 13.35
N THR A 31 12.98 1.79 13.51
CA THR A 31 13.95 1.79 14.63
C THR A 31 14.87 3.01 14.58
N ASN A 32 15.24 3.46 13.38
CA ASN A 32 16.08 4.64 13.19
C ASN A 32 15.35 5.93 13.60
N ILE A 33 14.07 6.06 13.23
CA ILE A 33 13.21 7.18 13.64
C ILE A 33 12.97 7.16 15.14
N ASP A 34 12.69 5.98 15.72
CA ASP A 34 12.49 5.80 17.16
C ASP A 34 13.77 6.15 17.95
N ALA A 35 14.95 6.00 17.34
CA ALA A 35 16.24 6.44 17.87
C ALA A 35 16.52 7.95 17.69
N GLY A 36 15.54 8.71 17.19
CA GLY A 36 15.63 10.17 17.03
C GLY A 36 16.32 10.63 15.74
N ALA A 37 16.49 9.77 14.73
CA ALA A 37 17.09 10.17 13.48
C ALA A 37 16.20 11.15 12.70
N THR A 38 16.73 12.34 12.40
CA THR A 38 16.04 13.40 11.67
C THR A 38 16.62 13.67 10.28
N SER A 39 17.75 13.04 9.92
CA SER A 39 18.45 13.30 8.66
C SER A 39 18.92 12.04 7.94
N ARG A 40 19.15 12.17 6.63
CA ARG A 40 19.66 11.11 5.75
C ARG A 40 21.06 10.61 6.14
N TRP A 41 21.80 11.40 6.91
CA TRP A 41 23.13 11.03 7.41
C TRP A 41 23.10 9.78 8.28
N SER A 42 22.01 9.51 9.01
CA SER A 42 21.89 8.29 9.81
C SER A 42 22.04 7.02 8.95
N ASN A 43 21.33 6.96 7.81
CA ASN A 43 21.42 5.83 6.89
C ASN A 43 22.80 5.74 6.22
N PHE A 44 23.42 6.88 5.89
CA PHE A 44 24.76 6.90 5.33
C PHE A 44 25.79 6.32 6.31
N PHE A 45 25.83 6.81 7.55
CA PHE A 45 26.75 6.30 8.56
C PHE A 45 26.46 4.85 8.95
N HIS A 46 25.19 4.44 8.99
CA HIS A 46 24.84 3.03 9.18
C HIS A 46 25.51 2.13 8.11
N GLY A 47 25.41 2.51 6.84
CA GLY A 47 26.09 1.81 5.74
C GLY A 47 27.61 1.82 5.87
N VAL A 48 28.20 2.96 6.23
CA VAL A 48 29.65 3.08 6.46
C VAL A 48 30.11 2.18 7.60
N PHE A 49 29.40 2.14 8.73
CA PHE A 49 29.74 1.27 9.84
C PHE A 49 29.66 -0.21 9.43
N LEU A 50 28.62 -0.61 8.70
CA LEU A 50 28.53 -1.97 8.18
C LEU A 50 29.73 -2.33 7.29
N LEU A 51 30.14 -1.42 6.39
CA LEU A 51 31.31 -1.62 5.55
C LEU A 51 32.60 -1.77 6.38
N VAL A 52 32.78 -0.92 7.41
CA VAL A 52 33.92 -0.99 8.32
C VAL A 52 33.95 -2.31 9.09
N PHE A 53 32.83 -2.76 9.64
CA PHE A 53 32.75 -4.04 10.35
C PHE A 53 33.06 -5.23 9.45
N VAL A 54 32.53 -5.23 8.22
CA VAL A 54 32.78 -6.31 7.26
C VAL A 54 34.24 -6.32 6.79
N ALA A 55 34.84 -5.16 6.54
CA ALA A 55 36.20 -5.05 6.03
C ALA A 55 37.26 -5.30 7.11
N LEU A 56 37.07 -4.78 8.33
CA LEU A 56 38.09 -4.79 9.37
C LEU A 56 37.90 -5.89 10.43
N LEU A 57 36.67 -6.36 10.63
CA LEU A 57 36.33 -7.28 11.73
C LEU A 57 35.65 -8.60 11.28
N PRO A 58 36.09 -9.27 10.19
CA PRO A 58 35.45 -10.49 9.71
C PRO A 58 35.55 -11.66 10.71
N GLY A 59 36.61 -11.69 11.53
CA GLY A 59 36.78 -12.70 12.58
C GLY A 59 35.67 -12.64 13.63
N LEU A 60 35.31 -11.43 14.06
CA LEU A 60 34.24 -11.21 15.03
C LEU A 60 32.87 -11.57 14.44
N LEU A 61 32.61 -11.19 13.19
CA LEU A 61 31.34 -11.50 12.51
C LEU A 61 31.11 -13.01 12.36
N LYS A 62 32.16 -13.80 12.13
CA LYS A 62 32.08 -15.26 12.05
C LYS A 62 31.77 -15.93 13.40
N MET A 63 31.95 -15.23 14.52
CA MET A 63 31.60 -15.74 15.85
C MET A 63 30.12 -15.58 16.18
N ILE A 64 29.33 -14.88 15.35
CA ILE A 64 27.90 -14.68 15.60
C ILE A 64 27.20 -16.05 15.55
N PRO A 65 26.56 -16.50 16.66
CA PRO A 65 25.89 -17.79 16.68
C PRO A 65 24.71 -17.82 15.70
N LEU A 66 24.64 -18.87 14.87
CA LEU A 66 23.50 -19.07 13.97
C LEU A 66 22.17 -19.13 14.73
N ALA A 67 22.18 -19.64 15.97
CA ALA A 67 21.00 -19.67 16.83
C ALA A 67 20.48 -18.26 17.16
N ALA A 68 21.36 -17.27 17.36
CA ALA A 68 20.96 -15.89 17.62
C ALA A 68 20.33 -15.25 16.38
N LEU A 69 20.89 -15.51 15.19
CA LEU A 69 20.33 -15.05 13.92
C LEU A 69 18.97 -15.71 13.64
N ALA A 70 18.84 -17.01 13.88
CA ALA A 70 17.59 -17.73 13.73
C ALA A 70 16.52 -17.19 14.69
N ALA A 71 16.85 -16.96 15.95
CA ALA A 71 15.92 -16.38 16.93
C ALA A 71 15.43 -14.98 16.50
N MET A 72 16.34 -14.12 16.02
CA MET A 72 15.99 -12.81 15.47
C MET A 72 15.02 -12.92 14.28
N LEU A 73 15.27 -13.86 13.36
CA LEU A 73 14.40 -14.09 12.21
C LEU A 73 13.02 -14.62 12.61
N VAL A 74 12.94 -15.56 13.56
CA VAL A 74 11.67 -16.09 14.07
C VAL A 74 10.85 -14.98 14.73
N VAL A 75 11.45 -14.18 15.61
CA VAL A 75 10.75 -13.07 16.27
C VAL A 75 10.25 -12.05 15.26
N THR A 76 11.08 -11.70 14.27
CA THR A 76 10.69 -10.76 13.21
C THR A 76 9.56 -11.34 12.34
N GLY A 77 9.65 -12.63 11.98
CA GLY A 77 8.64 -13.35 11.22
C GLY A 77 7.29 -13.40 11.94
N VAL A 78 7.28 -13.72 13.24
CA VAL A 78 6.04 -13.72 14.05
C VAL A 78 5.43 -12.32 14.17
N ARG A 79 6.25 -11.28 14.27
CA ARG A 79 5.77 -9.89 14.29
C ARG A 79 5.16 -9.47 12.94
N LEU A 80 5.77 -9.87 11.82
CA LEU A 80 5.28 -9.56 10.48
C LEU A 80 4.03 -10.38 10.11
N ALA A 81 4.01 -11.67 10.41
CA ALA A 81 2.88 -12.57 10.17
C ALA A 81 2.02 -12.72 11.44
N SER A 82 1.70 -11.61 12.10
CA SER A 82 0.99 -11.67 13.38
C SER A 82 -0.40 -12.33 13.22
N PRO A 83 -0.84 -13.20 14.14
CA PRO A 83 -2.17 -13.83 14.08
C PRO A 83 -3.32 -12.81 14.03
N LYS A 84 -3.07 -11.61 14.57
CA LYS A 84 -4.02 -10.49 14.52
C LYS A 84 -4.32 -10.05 13.09
N GLU A 85 -3.36 -10.15 12.18
CA GLU A 85 -3.57 -9.79 10.77
C GLU A 85 -4.55 -10.74 10.09
N PHE A 86 -4.45 -12.05 10.33
CA PHE A 86 -5.41 -13.03 9.83
C PHE A 86 -6.83 -12.76 10.35
N GLN A 87 -6.95 -12.43 11.63
CA GLN A 87 -8.22 -12.04 12.23
C GLN A 87 -8.75 -10.75 11.59
N HIS A 88 -7.91 -9.74 11.40
CA HIS A 88 -8.29 -8.49 10.78
C HIS A 88 -8.83 -8.69 9.36
N GLN A 89 -8.13 -9.46 8.52
CA GLN A 89 -8.59 -9.79 7.16
C GLN A 89 -9.92 -10.55 7.16
N TRP A 90 -10.13 -11.46 8.12
CA TRP A 90 -11.40 -12.15 8.30
C TRP A 90 -12.56 -11.20 8.63
N HIS A 91 -12.31 -10.19 9.48
CA HIS A 91 -13.32 -9.19 9.85
C HIS A 91 -13.64 -8.23 8.71
N ILE A 92 -12.69 -7.93 7.81
CA ILE A 92 -12.94 -7.12 6.62
C ILE A 92 -13.94 -7.83 5.68
N GLY A 93 -13.79 -9.14 5.47
CA GLY A 93 -14.72 -9.92 4.65
C GLY A 93 -14.16 -11.28 4.25
N ARG A 94 -15.06 -12.26 4.07
CA ARG A 94 -14.68 -13.64 3.71
C ARG A 94 -13.99 -13.73 2.35
N ASP A 95 -14.36 -12.84 1.43
CA ASP A 95 -13.75 -12.72 0.11
C ASP A 95 -12.32 -12.17 0.17
N GLN A 96 -12.10 -11.14 0.99
CA GLN A 96 -10.76 -10.58 1.22
C GLN A 96 -9.87 -11.59 1.94
N PHE A 97 -10.40 -12.29 2.94
CA PHE A 97 -9.68 -13.35 3.61
C PHE A 97 -9.33 -14.50 2.67
N ALA A 98 -10.24 -14.94 1.81
CA ALA A 98 -9.96 -16.00 0.85
C ALA A 98 -8.85 -15.59 -0.13
N LEU A 99 -8.87 -14.34 -0.63
CA LEU A 99 -7.82 -13.79 -1.49
C LEU A 99 -6.46 -13.75 -0.76
N PHE A 100 -6.45 -13.23 0.46
CA PHE A 100 -5.27 -13.13 1.32
C PHE A 100 -4.69 -14.53 1.60
N PHE A 101 -5.51 -15.46 2.08
CA PHE A 101 -5.09 -16.80 2.43
C PHE A 101 -4.61 -17.59 1.22
N THR A 102 -5.25 -17.42 0.05
CA THR A 102 -4.78 -18.05 -1.20
C THR A 102 -3.40 -17.54 -1.58
N THR A 103 -3.18 -16.22 -1.53
CA THR A 103 -1.88 -15.60 -1.82
C THR A 103 -0.81 -16.11 -0.85
N PHE A 104 -1.14 -16.18 0.44
CA PHE A 104 -0.27 -16.73 1.49
C PHE A 104 0.08 -18.21 1.23
N ALA A 105 -0.93 -19.05 0.98
CA ALA A 105 -0.75 -20.48 0.77
C ALA A 105 0.07 -20.77 -0.49
N VAL A 106 -0.18 -20.06 -1.59
CA VAL A 106 0.60 -20.19 -2.83
C VAL A 106 2.05 -19.76 -2.58
N THR A 107 2.27 -18.61 -1.94
CA THR A 107 3.63 -18.13 -1.61
C THR A 107 4.42 -19.15 -0.79
N LEU A 108 3.77 -19.82 0.16
CA LEU A 108 4.40 -20.83 1.01
C LEU A 108 4.67 -22.14 0.26
N ALA A 109 3.79 -22.52 -0.66
CA ALA A 109 3.90 -23.76 -1.43
C ALA A 109 4.87 -23.64 -2.62
N THR A 110 5.05 -22.44 -3.17
CA THR A 110 5.93 -22.18 -4.31
C THR A 110 7.02 -21.18 -3.92
N ASP A 111 6.83 -19.91 -4.25
CA ASP A 111 7.74 -18.82 -3.96
C ASP A 111 6.98 -17.49 -3.94
N LEU A 112 7.65 -16.44 -3.45
CA LEU A 112 7.10 -15.09 -3.32
C LEU A 112 6.63 -14.50 -4.65
N LEU A 113 7.37 -14.72 -5.75
CA LEU A 113 7.06 -14.12 -7.04
C LEU A 113 5.79 -14.73 -7.62
N ILE A 114 5.68 -16.07 -7.60
CA ILE A 114 4.48 -16.78 -8.04
C ILE A 114 3.28 -16.42 -7.16
N GLY A 115 3.47 -16.39 -5.84
CA GLY A 115 2.42 -16.02 -4.90
C GLY A 115 1.85 -14.62 -5.16
N VAL A 116 2.71 -13.61 -5.30
CA VAL A 116 2.31 -12.24 -5.63
C VAL A 116 1.62 -12.17 -6.99
N GLY A 117 2.14 -12.89 -8.00
CA GLY A 117 1.53 -12.95 -9.33
C GLY A 117 0.11 -13.53 -9.30
N VAL A 118 -0.09 -14.65 -8.62
CA VAL A 118 -1.41 -15.29 -8.45
C VAL A 118 -2.36 -14.39 -7.68
N GLY A 119 -1.91 -13.79 -6.58
CA GLY A 119 -2.73 -12.87 -5.78
C GLY A 119 -3.19 -11.66 -6.60
N LEU A 120 -2.30 -11.08 -7.41
CA LEU A 120 -2.63 -9.98 -8.31
C LEU A 120 -3.68 -10.39 -9.35
N LEU A 121 -3.46 -11.51 -10.04
CA LEU A 121 -4.40 -12.02 -11.05
C LEU A 121 -5.77 -12.31 -10.45
N LEU A 122 -5.82 -12.96 -9.29
CA LEU A 122 -7.07 -13.27 -8.59
C LEU A 122 -7.80 -11.99 -8.17
N LYS A 123 -7.08 -10.98 -7.64
CA LYS A 123 -7.67 -9.69 -7.30
C LYS A 123 -8.25 -9.01 -8.53
N LEU A 124 -7.52 -8.97 -9.65
CA LEU A 124 -7.98 -8.39 -10.91
C LEU A 124 -9.21 -9.11 -11.47
N ALA A 125 -9.21 -10.44 -11.46
CA ALA A 125 -10.35 -11.24 -11.92
C ALA A 125 -11.61 -10.99 -11.08
N LEU A 126 -11.46 -10.96 -9.75
CA LEU A 126 -12.57 -10.67 -8.84
C LEU A 126 -13.14 -9.26 -9.06
N HIS A 127 -12.27 -8.27 -9.24
CA HIS A 127 -12.69 -6.90 -9.52
C HIS A 127 -13.36 -6.80 -10.90
N ALA A 128 -12.80 -7.43 -11.94
CA ALA A 128 -13.39 -7.43 -13.27
C ALA A 128 -14.80 -8.03 -13.28
N TRP A 129 -14.99 -9.16 -12.59
CA TRP A 129 -16.28 -9.81 -12.46
C TRP A 129 -17.31 -8.91 -11.77
N ARG A 130 -16.90 -8.25 -10.66
CA ARG A 130 -17.79 -7.33 -9.93
C ARG A 130 -18.05 -6.01 -10.65
N ALA A 131 -17.12 -5.55 -11.47
CA ALA A 131 -17.24 -4.32 -12.24
C ALA A 131 -18.03 -4.47 -13.54
N GLY A 132 -18.44 -5.70 -13.90
CA GLY A 132 -19.11 -5.97 -15.18
C GLY A 132 -18.16 -5.92 -16.39
N GLY A 133 -16.85 -6.07 -16.19
CA GLY A 133 -15.85 -6.17 -17.26
C GLY A 133 -14.53 -5.42 -16.99
N LEU A 134 -13.44 -5.85 -17.65
CA LEU A 134 -12.11 -5.25 -17.49
C LEU A 134 -12.06 -3.77 -17.91
N GLY A 135 -12.89 -3.35 -18.87
CA GLY A 135 -12.91 -1.96 -19.35
C GLY A 135 -13.27 -0.94 -18.27
N HIS A 136 -14.04 -1.34 -17.26
CA HIS A 136 -14.44 -0.48 -16.15
C HIS A 136 -13.36 -0.39 -15.05
N LEU A 137 -12.37 -1.29 -15.03
CA LEU A 137 -11.27 -1.26 -14.05
C LEU A 137 -10.25 -0.15 -14.29
N PHE A 138 -10.12 0.28 -15.54
CA PHE A 138 -9.09 1.23 -15.97
C PHE A 138 -9.66 2.59 -16.38
N ARG A 139 -10.98 2.74 -16.48
CA ARG A 139 -11.58 4.07 -16.68
C ARG A 139 -11.48 4.88 -15.40
N THR A 140 -11.19 6.18 -15.54
CA THR A 140 -11.33 7.13 -14.43
C THR A 140 -12.83 7.32 -14.21
N PRO A 141 -13.40 6.81 -13.10
CA PRO A 141 -14.84 6.93 -12.86
C PRO A 141 -15.22 8.37 -12.45
N ALA A 142 -14.24 9.25 -12.28
CA ALA A 142 -14.43 10.54 -11.67
C ALA A 142 -14.57 11.68 -12.69
N ARG A 143 -15.62 12.49 -12.54
CA ARG A 143 -15.68 13.86 -13.06
C ARG A 143 -15.27 14.80 -11.93
N ILE A 144 -14.30 15.66 -12.21
CA ILE A 144 -13.81 16.65 -11.25
C ILE A 144 -14.24 18.02 -11.74
N GLU A 145 -15.04 18.70 -10.92
CA GLU A 145 -15.48 20.07 -11.15
C GLU A 145 -15.07 20.93 -9.96
N ARG A 146 -14.73 22.20 -10.23
CA ARG A 146 -14.40 23.15 -9.17
C ARG A 146 -15.55 24.13 -9.01
N HIS A 147 -16.11 24.17 -7.81
CA HIS A 147 -17.14 25.13 -7.41
C HIS A 147 -16.56 26.03 -6.31
N GLY A 148 -15.96 27.16 -6.72
CA GLY A 148 -15.33 28.11 -5.81
C GLY A 148 -14.09 27.55 -5.11
N ASP A 149 -14.15 27.39 -3.79
CA ASP A 149 -13.11 26.81 -2.93
C ASP A 149 -13.31 25.30 -2.68
N THR A 150 -14.34 24.71 -3.26
CA THR A 150 -14.65 23.28 -3.13
C THR A 150 -14.37 22.55 -4.44
N LEU A 151 -13.72 21.40 -4.34
CA LEU A 151 -13.50 20.48 -5.44
C LEU A 151 -14.54 19.35 -5.35
N ASP A 152 -15.47 19.32 -6.29
CA ASP A 152 -16.50 18.28 -6.38
C ASP A 152 -16.06 17.18 -7.33
N VAL A 153 -16.12 15.94 -6.84
CA VAL A 153 -15.60 14.76 -7.51
C VAL A 153 -16.72 13.73 -7.56
N GLU A 154 -17.39 13.63 -8.70
CA GLU A 154 -18.46 12.65 -8.91
C GLU A 154 -17.88 11.35 -9.45
N VAL A 155 -18.04 10.25 -8.71
CA VAL A 155 -17.56 8.91 -9.09
C VAL A 155 -18.70 8.07 -9.64
N ASP A 156 -18.64 7.75 -10.93
CA ASP A 156 -19.57 6.88 -11.64
C ASP A 156 -18.93 5.50 -11.92
N GLY A 157 -19.54 4.45 -11.36
CA GLY A 157 -19.10 3.06 -11.58
C GLY A 157 -18.22 2.52 -10.45
N VAL A 158 -17.07 1.92 -10.77
CA VAL A 158 -16.27 1.21 -9.78
C VAL A 158 -15.12 2.07 -9.29
N LEU A 159 -14.98 2.23 -7.98
CA LEU A 159 -13.81 2.81 -7.33
C LEU A 159 -13.03 1.69 -6.64
N ALA A 160 -11.87 1.35 -7.22
CA ALA A 160 -11.03 0.28 -6.74
C ALA A 160 -9.55 0.67 -6.80
N PHE A 161 -8.68 -0.16 -6.23
CA PHE A 161 -7.23 0.07 -6.31
C PHE A 161 -6.70 0.34 -7.75
N THR A 162 -7.29 -0.29 -8.77
CA THR A 162 -6.81 -0.19 -10.16
C THR A 162 -6.95 1.20 -10.78
N ASN A 163 -8.00 1.94 -10.42
CA ASN A 163 -8.25 3.29 -10.93
C ASN A 163 -8.06 4.39 -9.89
N LEU A 164 -7.86 4.03 -8.61
CA LEU A 164 -7.51 4.95 -7.54
C LEU A 164 -6.29 5.82 -7.88
N LEU A 165 -5.22 5.24 -8.43
CA LEU A 165 -4.02 6.02 -8.76
C LEU A 165 -4.32 7.13 -9.78
N ARG A 166 -5.19 6.87 -10.76
CA ARG A 166 -5.63 7.87 -11.73
C ARG A 166 -6.49 8.96 -11.08
N LEU A 167 -7.36 8.56 -10.15
CA LEU A 167 -8.15 9.50 -9.35
C LEU A 167 -7.22 10.40 -8.52
N GLN A 168 -6.23 9.82 -7.83
CA GLN A 168 -5.27 10.59 -7.03
C GLN A 168 -4.44 11.54 -7.89
N SER A 169 -3.94 11.11 -9.06
CA SER A 169 -3.25 12.01 -9.99
C SER A 169 -4.15 13.15 -10.48
N ALA A 170 -5.42 12.86 -10.79
CA ALA A 170 -6.38 13.87 -11.24
C ALA A 170 -6.75 14.86 -10.13
N LEU A 171 -6.95 14.35 -8.90
CA LEU A 171 -7.13 15.17 -7.70
C LEU A 171 -5.92 16.06 -7.45
N GLN A 172 -4.71 15.51 -7.48
CA GLN A 172 -3.48 16.26 -7.23
C GLN A 172 -3.24 17.35 -8.30
N ALA A 173 -3.60 17.08 -9.55
CA ALA A 173 -3.55 18.08 -10.63
C ALA A 173 -4.62 19.17 -10.45
N ALA A 174 -5.77 18.85 -9.87
CA ALA A 174 -6.86 19.78 -9.61
C ALA A 174 -6.74 20.53 -8.27
N MET A 175 -5.93 20.02 -7.34
CA MET A 175 -5.58 20.67 -6.07
C MET A 175 -4.63 21.83 -6.34
N VAL A 176 -5.21 22.99 -6.63
CA VAL A 176 -4.53 24.28 -6.78
C VAL A 176 -4.80 25.17 -5.57
N ASP A 177 -4.00 26.24 -5.42
CA ASP A 177 -4.16 27.19 -4.31
C ASP A 177 -5.60 27.75 -4.24
N GLY A 178 -6.13 27.78 -3.01
CA GLY A 178 -7.48 28.24 -2.71
C GLY A 178 -8.56 27.16 -2.63
N VAL A 179 -8.23 25.88 -2.81
CA VAL A 179 -9.12 24.76 -2.45
C VAL A 179 -9.09 24.55 -0.94
N LYS A 180 -10.26 24.51 -0.30
CA LYS A 180 -10.43 24.27 1.15
C LYS A 180 -11.20 22.99 1.46
N ALA A 181 -11.96 22.47 0.50
CA ALA A 181 -12.72 21.24 0.65
C ALA A 181 -12.66 20.39 -0.61
N VAL A 182 -12.60 19.07 -0.43
CA VAL A 182 -12.73 18.08 -1.50
C VAL A 182 -13.93 17.21 -1.15
N ARG A 183 -14.97 17.27 -1.97
CA ARG A 183 -16.18 16.46 -1.83
C ARG A 183 -16.18 15.36 -2.88
N ILE A 184 -16.14 14.12 -2.44
CA ILE A 184 -16.22 12.94 -3.32
C ILE A 184 -17.62 12.34 -3.21
N ASP A 185 -18.41 12.48 -4.26
CA ASP A 185 -19.74 11.89 -4.38
C ASP A 185 -19.64 10.47 -4.96
N LEU A 186 -19.91 9.49 -4.10
CA LEU A 186 -19.93 8.06 -4.40
C LEU A 186 -21.35 7.53 -4.64
N SER A 187 -22.36 8.40 -4.74
CA SER A 187 -23.77 8.01 -4.89
C SER A 187 -24.07 7.23 -6.18
N LYS A 188 -23.26 7.43 -7.24
CA LYS A 188 -23.35 6.69 -8.51
C LYS A 188 -22.33 5.56 -8.60
N ALA A 189 -21.59 5.30 -7.53
CA ALA A 189 -20.66 4.18 -7.50
C ALA A 189 -21.43 2.86 -7.41
N ARG A 190 -20.99 1.86 -8.17
CA ARG A 190 -21.48 0.48 -8.12
C ARG A 190 -20.70 -0.36 -7.11
N LEU A 191 -19.42 -0.05 -6.93
CA LEU A 191 -18.53 -0.76 -6.03
C LEU A 191 -17.43 0.19 -5.52
N VAL A 192 -17.17 0.14 -4.22
CA VAL A 192 -16.06 0.83 -3.57
C VAL A 192 -15.29 -0.21 -2.75
N ASP A 193 -14.04 -0.50 -3.12
CA ASP A 193 -13.22 -1.48 -2.39
C ASP A 193 -12.59 -0.88 -1.11
N HIS A 194 -12.14 -1.77 -0.21
CA HIS A 194 -11.48 -1.36 1.04
C HIS A 194 -10.20 -0.56 0.77
N THR A 195 -9.39 -1.01 -0.22
CA THR A 195 -8.10 -0.39 -0.53
C THR A 195 -8.26 1.07 -1.00
N ALA A 196 -9.29 1.37 -1.78
CA ALA A 196 -9.57 2.73 -2.24
C ALA A 196 -10.01 3.65 -1.10
N GLN A 197 -10.91 3.19 -0.21
CA GLN A 197 -11.33 3.97 0.96
C GLN A 197 -10.13 4.32 1.84
N GLU A 198 -9.34 3.30 2.21
CA GLU A 198 -8.17 3.48 3.06
C GLU A 198 -7.12 4.44 2.47
N ARG A 199 -6.88 4.36 1.16
CA ARG A 199 -5.90 5.23 0.50
C ARG A 199 -6.41 6.65 0.27
N LEU A 200 -7.71 6.84 0.06
CA LEU A 200 -8.30 8.19 -0.05
C LEU A 200 -8.25 8.91 1.30
N GLU A 201 -8.65 8.25 2.38
CA GLU A 201 -8.53 8.80 3.74
C GLU A 201 -7.07 9.07 4.12
N GLY A 202 -6.18 8.11 3.82
CA GLY A 202 -4.74 8.28 4.04
C GLY A 202 -4.18 9.51 3.31
N ALA A 203 -4.57 9.71 2.05
CA ALA A 203 -4.15 10.88 1.28
C ALA A 203 -4.74 12.18 1.84
N ALA A 204 -5.99 12.17 2.30
CA ALA A 204 -6.63 13.34 2.90
C ALA A 204 -5.93 13.81 4.18
N ASN A 205 -5.39 12.89 4.98
CA ASN A 205 -4.60 13.22 6.18
C ASN A 205 -3.28 13.93 5.85
N GLU A 206 -2.78 13.85 4.62
CA GLU A 206 -1.57 14.55 4.16
C GLU A 206 -1.88 15.98 3.67
N TRP A 207 -3.15 16.31 3.40
CA TRP A 207 -3.54 17.64 2.95
C TRP A 207 -3.52 18.63 4.11
N LYS A 208 -2.93 19.81 3.88
CA LYS A 208 -2.94 20.91 4.86
C LYS A 208 -4.15 21.78 4.63
N ASP A 209 -4.94 22.00 5.68
CA ASP A 209 -6.10 22.92 5.67
C ASP A 209 -7.16 22.61 4.59
N VAL A 210 -7.24 21.34 4.15
CA VAL A 210 -8.26 20.85 3.21
C VAL A 210 -9.05 19.72 3.84
N THR A 211 -10.37 19.83 3.86
CA THR A 211 -11.26 18.79 4.40
C THR A 211 -11.74 17.84 3.32
N LEU A 212 -11.68 16.53 3.56
CA LEU A 212 -12.31 15.51 2.71
C LEU A 212 -13.73 15.20 3.21
N GLU A 213 -14.71 15.30 2.32
CA GLU A 213 -16.08 14.85 2.54
C GLU A 213 -16.41 13.71 1.58
N LEU A 214 -16.78 12.55 2.12
CA LEU A 214 -17.25 11.40 1.32
C LEU A 214 -18.78 11.32 1.42
N VAL A 215 -19.47 11.44 0.29
CA VAL A 215 -20.94 11.44 0.22
C VAL A 215 -21.43 10.19 -0.51
N GLY A 216 -22.55 9.61 -0.09
CA GLY A 216 -23.20 8.50 -0.80
C GLY A 216 -22.68 7.09 -0.47
N LEU A 217 -21.71 6.96 0.44
CA LEU A 217 -21.25 5.66 0.96
C LEU A 217 -22.35 4.87 1.68
N ASP A 218 -23.27 5.58 2.32
CA ASP A 218 -24.45 5.08 3.03
C ASP A 218 -25.47 4.41 2.09
N ARG A 219 -25.45 4.75 0.80
CA ARG A 219 -26.32 4.14 -0.23
C ARG A 219 -25.83 2.77 -0.70
N LEU A 220 -24.60 2.40 -0.34
CA LEU A 220 -23.98 1.14 -0.72
C LEU A 220 -24.04 0.14 0.42
N GLN A 221 -24.37 -1.10 0.10
CA GLN A 221 -24.40 -2.19 1.06
C GLN A 221 -22.98 -2.67 1.39
N PRO A 222 -22.57 -2.64 2.67
CA PRO A 222 -21.29 -3.20 3.08
C PRO A 222 -21.35 -4.74 3.08
N VAL A 223 -20.23 -5.40 2.76
CA VAL A 223 -20.12 -6.87 2.82
C VAL A 223 -19.81 -7.42 4.21
N SER A 224 -19.51 -6.54 5.18
CA SER A 224 -19.24 -6.87 6.58
C SER A 224 -19.50 -5.66 7.48
N ASP A 225 -19.47 -5.87 8.81
CA ASP A 225 -19.66 -4.80 9.80
C ASP A 225 -18.44 -3.86 9.93
N HIS A 226 -17.37 -4.10 9.17
CA HIS A 226 -16.19 -3.25 9.21
C HIS A 226 -16.49 -1.87 8.59
N PRO A 227 -16.09 -0.73 9.22
CA PRO A 227 -16.42 0.61 8.72
C PRO A 227 -16.01 0.84 7.26
N ARG A 228 -14.86 0.27 6.88
CA ARG A 228 -14.24 0.35 5.55
C ARG A 228 -14.45 -0.92 4.70
N ALA A 229 -15.45 -1.74 5.05
CA ALA A 229 -15.78 -2.93 4.27
C ALA A 229 -15.98 -2.57 2.80
N LEU A 230 -15.76 -3.56 1.91
CA LEU A 230 -16.14 -3.39 0.52
C LEU A 230 -17.64 -3.09 0.46
N ARG A 231 -18.00 -2.05 -0.30
CA ARG A 231 -19.37 -1.57 -0.43
C ARG A 231 -19.82 -1.69 -1.87
N ARG A 232 -21.05 -2.14 -2.09
CA ARG A 232 -21.63 -2.32 -3.42
C ARG A 232 -23.06 -1.81 -3.51
N SER A 233 -23.48 -1.38 -4.69
CA SER A 233 -24.90 -1.10 -4.95
C SER A 233 -25.71 -2.36 -4.69
N ALA A 234 -26.89 -2.21 -4.09
CA ALA A 234 -27.91 -3.24 -4.19
C ALA A 234 -28.17 -3.48 -5.69
N ALA A 235 -28.10 -4.74 -6.11
CA ALA A 235 -28.38 -5.13 -7.49
C ALA A 235 -29.86 -4.90 -7.82
#